data_AF-A0A352WB76-F1
#
_entry.id   AF-A0A352WB76-F1
#
_cell.length_a   1.000
_cell.length_b   1.000
_cell.length_c   1.000
_cell.angle_alpha   90.00
_cell.angle_beta   90.00
_cell.angle_gamma   90.00
#
_symmetry.space_group_name_H-M   'P 1'
#
loop_
_entity.id
_entity.type
_entity.pdbx_description
1 polymer ?
#
loop_
_entity_poly.entity_id
_entity_poly.type
_entity_poly.pdbx_seq_one_letter_code
_entity_poly.pdbx_strand_id
1 'polypeptide(L)'
;MNEQADIVIIGGGIVGCSTAYQLAKMGGAGRIILLEKDFICSGSTGRCGAGIRQQWGTETNCALAIRSVEMFENLQEELDYPEDMEFKQGGYLMMAHTEHMLDQFRKNVALQRRLGVDVSLITPQEAREIVPMLNT
;
A
#
# COMPACT_ATOMS: atom_id res chain seq x y z
N MET A 1 -16.17 23.67 -20.05
CA MET A 1 -16.18 22.41 -19.27
C MET A 1 -17.56 21.79 -19.42
N ASN A 2 -17.68 20.47 -19.53
CA ASN A 2 -19.00 19.82 -19.46
C ASN A 2 -19.53 19.95 -18.03
N GLU A 3 -20.78 20.38 -17.88
CA GLU A 3 -21.40 20.67 -16.58
C GLU A 3 -22.03 19.44 -15.91
N GLN A 4 -21.96 18.26 -16.54
CA GLN A 4 -22.61 17.05 -16.07
C GLN A 4 -21.63 15.87 -16.00
N ALA A 5 -21.67 15.14 -14.89
CA ALA A 5 -20.93 13.92 -14.61
C ALA A 5 -21.84 12.92 -13.87
N ASP A 6 -21.61 11.63 -14.06
CA ASP A 6 -22.27 10.57 -13.30
C ASP A 6 -21.59 10.38 -11.93
N ILE A 7 -20.27 10.55 -11.89
CA ILE A 7 -19.46 10.44 -10.68
C ILE A 7 -18.47 11.61 -10.60
N VAL A 8 -18.45 12.30 -9.45
CA VAL A 8 -17.46 13.33 -9.14
C VAL A 8 -16.60 12.87 -7.97
N ILE A 9 -15.28 12.82 -8.18
CA ILE A 9 -14.28 12.48 -7.18
C ILE A 9 -13.57 13.76 -6.76
N ILE A 10 -13.59 14.07 -5.46
CA ILE A 10 -12.96 15.28 -4.90
C ILE A 10 -11.65 14.86 -4.22
N GLY A 11 -10.52 15.27 -4.80
CA GLY A 11 -9.17 15.00 -4.34
C GLY A 11 -8.37 14.11 -5.29
N GLY A 12 -7.26 14.63 -5.80
CA GLY A 12 -6.31 13.98 -6.70
C GLY A 12 -5.11 13.35 -6.00
N GLY A 13 -5.28 12.88 -4.77
CA GLY A 13 -4.31 11.98 -4.13
C GLY A 13 -4.45 10.54 -4.63
N ILE A 14 -3.56 9.65 -4.17
CA ILE A 14 -3.53 8.24 -4.62
C ILE A 14 -4.88 7.53 -4.48
N VAL A 15 -5.64 7.82 -3.43
CA VAL A 15 -6.96 7.22 -3.19
C VAL A 15 -7.96 7.67 -4.25
N GLY A 16 -8.00 8.97 -4.58
CA GLY A 16 -8.91 9.51 -5.59
C GLY A 16 -8.54 9.05 -6.99
N CYS A 17 -7.25 9.09 -7.34
CA CYS A 17 -6.75 8.58 -8.62
C CYS A 17 -7.02 7.09 -8.79
N SER A 18 -6.73 6.27 -7.77
CA SER A 18 -7.02 4.83 -7.79
C SER A 18 -8.52 4.56 -7.92
N THR A 19 -9.37 5.30 -7.19
CA THR A 19 -10.83 5.18 -7.31
C THR A 19 -11.31 5.48 -8.73
N ALA A 20 -10.86 6.59 -9.32
CA ALA A 20 -11.21 6.96 -10.69
C ALA A 20 -10.79 5.88 -11.69
N TYR A 21 -9.56 5.37 -11.54
CA TYR A 21 -9.01 4.32 -12.37
C TYR A 21 -9.79 3.00 -12.26
N GLN A 22 -10.11 2.53 -11.04
CA GLN A 22 -10.87 1.29 -10.85
C GLN A 22 -12.29 1.41 -11.42
N LEU A 23 -12.96 2.54 -11.21
CA LEU A 23 -14.30 2.79 -11.79
C LEU A 23 -14.25 2.80 -13.33
N ALA A 24 -13.22 3.42 -13.92
CA ALA A 24 -13.03 3.40 -15.36
C ALA A 24 -12.75 1.97 -15.88
N LYS A 25 -11.88 1.22 -15.20
CA LYS A 25 -11.50 -0.16 -15.56
C LYS A 25 -12.66 -1.15 -15.45
N MET A 26 -13.52 -1.02 -14.44
CA MET A 26 -14.72 -1.85 -14.28
C MET A 26 -15.73 -1.65 -15.42
N GLY A 27 -15.73 -0.49 -16.06
CA GLY A 27 -16.73 -0.10 -17.05
C GLY A 27 -18.10 0.20 -16.43
N GLY A 28 -19.00 0.78 -17.22
CA GLY A 28 -20.38 1.07 -16.79
C GLY A 28 -20.55 2.22 -15.80
N ALA A 29 -19.46 2.86 -15.35
CA ALA A 29 -19.48 3.99 -14.42
C ALA A 29 -19.84 5.34 -15.07
N GLY A 30 -20.08 5.37 -16.39
CA GLY A 30 -20.42 6.58 -17.12
C GLY A 30 -19.27 7.60 -17.15
N ARG A 31 -19.61 8.88 -17.04
CA ARG A 31 -18.65 9.99 -17.04
C ARG A 31 -18.15 10.26 -15.61
N ILE A 32 -16.87 10.02 -15.41
CA ILE A 32 -16.15 10.28 -14.17
C ILE A 32 -15.38 11.59 -14.30
N ILE A 33 -15.52 12.50 -13.33
CA ILE A 33 -14.71 13.72 -13.22
C ILE A 33 -13.96 13.69 -11.89
N LEU A 34 -12.63 13.82 -11.94
CA LEU A 34 -11.80 14.03 -10.76
C LEU A 34 -11.43 15.52 -10.66
N LEU A 35 -11.68 16.11 -9.50
CA LEU A 35 -11.35 17.49 -9.18
C LEU A 35 -10.26 17.51 -8.10
N GLU A 36 -9.13 18.12 -8.41
CA GLU A 36 -8.06 18.40 -7.47
C GLU A 36 -7.93 19.91 -7.30
N LYS A 37 -7.70 20.35 -6.07
CA LYS A 37 -7.59 21.77 -5.73
C LYS A 37 -6.34 22.39 -6.35
N ASP A 38 -5.21 21.68 -6.28
CA ASP A 38 -3.92 22.16 -6.75
C ASP A 38 -3.43 21.30 -7.94
N PHE A 39 -2.38 20.51 -7.76
CA PHE A 39 -1.90 19.53 -8.74
C PHE A 39 -2.05 18.10 -8.22
N ILE A 40 -2.05 17.10 -9.11
CA ILE A 40 -2.17 15.69 -8.72
C ILE A 40 -1.09 15.34 -7.69
N CYS A 41 -1.48 14.63 -6.63
CA CYS A 41 -0.63 14.27 -5.51
C CYS A 41 -0.07 15.45 -4.68
N SER A 42 -0.61 16.66 -4.81
CA SER A 42 -0.22 17.86 -4.04
C SER A 42 -0.36 17.72 -2.51
N GLY A 43 -1.09 16.70 -2.03
CA GLY A 43 -1.35 16.40 -0.62
C GLY A 43 -0.36 15.40 0.00
N SER A 44 -0.87 14.49 0.85
CA SER A 44 -0.04 13.51 1.56
C SER A 44 0.66 12.51 0.64
N THR A 45 0.06 12.19 -0.52
CA THR A 45 0.66 11.25 -1.48
C THR A 45 2.03 11.72 -1.96
N GLY A 46 2.16 12.96 -2.43
CA GLY A 46 3.44 13.50 -2.90
C GLY A 46 4.47 13.78 -1.80
N ARG A 47 4.10 13.60 -0.52
CA ARG A 47 5.00 13.80 0.64
C ARG A 47 5.21 12.54 1.47
N CYS A 48 4.69 11.39 1.02
CA CYS A 48 4.78 10.15 1.79
C CYS A 48 6.20 9.55 1.68
N GLY A 49 6.58 8.73 2.66
CA GLY A 49 7.86 8.00 2.64
C GLY A 49 7.87 6.76 1.75
N ALA A 50 6.90 6.62 0.83
CA ALA A 50 6.77 5.54 -0.17
C ALA A 50 6.75 4.08 0.37
N GLY A 51 6.64 3.88 1.69
CA GLY A 51 6.61 2.54 2.28
C GLY A 51 5.33 1.76 2.00
N ILE A 52 5.46 0.56 1.43
CA ILE A 52 4.37 -0.38 1.15
C ILE A 52 4.60 -1.66 1.95
N ARG A 53 3.58 -2.15 2.66
CA ARG A 53 3.67 -3.36 3.49
C ARG A 53 2.32 -4.05 3.67
N GLN A 54 2.38 -5.35 3.96
CA GLN A 54 1.20 -6.20 4.17
C GLN A 54 0.96 -6.55 5.65
N GLN A 55 1.88 -6.19 6.54
CA GLN A 55 1.91 -6.61 7.96
C GLN A 55 0.94 -5.81 8.86
N TRP A 56 -0.37 -6.08 8.77
CA TRP A 56 -1.38 -5.39 9.60
C TRP A 56 -1.94 -6.26 10.73
N GLY A 57 -2.61 -5.62 11.70
CA GLY A 57 -3.16 -6.29 12.90
C GLY A 57 -4.59 -6.80 12.74
N THR A 58 -5.26 -6.48 11.64
CA THR A 58 -6.67 -6.85 11.37
C THR A 58 -6.78 -7.50 10.01
N GLU A 59 -7.68 -8.46 9.87
CA GLU A 59 -7.88 -9.20 8.61
C GLU A 59 -8.20 -8.28 7.43
N THR A 60 -9.10 -7.31 7.62
CA THR A 60 -9.48 -6.35 6.59
C THR A 60 -8.29 -5.55 6.05
N ASN A 61 -7.44 -5.01 6.94
CA ASN A 61 -6.26 -4.26 6.51
C ASN A 61 -5.22 -5.14 5.83
N CYS A 62 -5.04 -6.39 6.28
CA CYS A 62 -4.18 -7.34 5.59
C CYS A 62 -4.71 -7.62 4.18
N ALA A 63 -6.00 -7.93 4.03
CA ALA A 63 -6.61 -8.20 2.73
C ALA A 63 -6.48 -7.02 1.75
N LEU A 64 -6.73 -5.80 2.22
CA LEU A 64 -6.54 -4.58 1.42
C LEU A 64 -5.08 -4.40 1.01
N ALA A 65 -4.14 -4.64 1.91
CA ALA A 65 -2.72 -4.46 1.64
C ALA A 65 -2.15 -5.53 0.69
N ILE A 66 -2.56 -6.80 0.85
CA ILE A 66 -2.22 -7.89 -0.08
C ILE A 66 -2.67 -7.52 -1.48
N ARG A 67 -3.96 -7.14 -1.63
CA ARG A 67 -4.50 -6.74 -2.93
C ARG A 67 -3.79 -5.51 -3.51
N SER A 68 -3.40 -4.56 -2.66
CA SER A 68 -2.65 -3.39 -3.10
C SER A 68 -1.26 -3.76 -3.63
N VAL A 69 -0.55 -4.67 -2.96
CA VAL A 69 0.76 -5.14 -3.41
C VAL A 69 0.64 -5.88 -4.75
N GLU A 70 -0.31 -6.82 -4.87
CA GLU A 70 -0.58 -7.51 -6.15
C GLU A 70 -0.85 -6.52 -7.30
N MET A 71 -1.57 -5.43 -7.01
CA MET A 71 -1.82 -4.38 -8.00
C MET A 71 -0.51 -3.68 -8.38
N PHE A 72 0.28 -3.21 -7.40
CA PHE A 72 1.55 -2.51 -7.67
C PHE A 72 2.57 -3.35 -8.46
N GLU A 73 2.57 -4.68 -8.28
CA GLU A 73 3.44 -5.59 -9.05
C GLU A 73 3.17 -5.54 -10.56
N ASN A 74 1.93 -5.28 -10.97
CA ASN A 74 1.51 -5.32 -12.38
C ASN A 74 1.17 -3.92 -12.94
N LEU A 75 1.12 -2.90 -12.09
CA LEU A 75 0.52 -1.61 -12.43
C LEU A 75 1.30 -0.85 -13.50
N GLN A 76 2.63 -0.96 -13.52
CA GLN A 76 3.45 -0.27 -14.52
C GLN A 76 3.14 -0.77 -15.94
N GLU A 77 3.10 -2.09 -16.12
CA GLU A 77 2.74 -2.72 -17.39
C GLU A 77 1.29 -2.40 -17.76
N GLU A 78 0.38 -2.49 -16.80
CA GLU A 78 -1.03 -2.23 -17.06
C GLU A 78 -1.30 -0.78 -17.50
N LEU A 79 -0.57 0.19 -16.94
CA LEU A 79 -0.69 1.60 -17.30
C LEU A 79 0.11 2.00 -18.55
N ASP A 80 0.88 1.07 -19.14
CA ASP A 80 1.86 1.36 -20.19
C ASP A 80 2.77 2.54 -19.78
N TYR A 81 3.18 2.56 -18.50
CA TYR A 81 3.93 3.68 -17.95
C TYR A 81 5.41 3.56 -18.36
N PRO A 82 5.97 4.57 -19.06
CA PRO A 82 7.27 4.43 -19.74
C PRO A 82 8.47 4.51 -18.79
N GLU A 83 8.28 4.93 -17.54
CA GLU A 83 9.35 5.09 -16.54
C GLU A 83 9.28 3.98 -15.48
N ASP A 84 10.40 3.71 -14.78
CA ASP A 84 10.42 2.79 -13.63
C ASP A 84 9.60 3.42 -12.49
N MET A 85 8.54 2.73 -12.04
CA MET A 85 7.74 3.14 -10.87
C MET A 85 8.50 2.98 -9.54
N GLU A 86 9.71 2.42 -9.59
CA GLU A 86 10.61 2.21 -8.45
C GLU A 86 9.98 1.34 -7.35
N PHE A 87 9.04 0.47 -7.72
CA PHE A 87 8.44 -0.47 -6.79
C PHE A 87 9.43 -1.61 -6.47
N LYS A 88 10.17 -1.47 -5.36
CA LYS A 88 11.17 -2.46 -4.90
C LYS A 88 10.67 -3.19 -3.65
N GLN A 89 10.53 -4.50 -3.75
CA GLN A 89 10.08 -5.35 -2.64
C GLN A 89 11.27 -5.78 -1.74
N GLY A 90 11.78 -4.84 -0.95
CA GLY A 90 12.89 -5.08 -0.01
C GLY A 90 12.47 -5.66 1.36
N GLY A 91 11.17 -5.86 1.58
CA GLY A 91 10.61 -6.29 2.87
C GLY A 91 10.38 -5.14 3.86
N TYR A 92 9.84 -5.48 5.03
CA TYR A 92 9.54 -4.52 6.10
C TYR A 92 9.91 -5.14 7.46
N LEU A 93 10.78 -4.47 8.21
CA LEU A 93 11.22 -4.91 9.54
C LEU A 93 10.55 -4.08 10.63
N MET A 94 9.84 -4.74 11.55
CA MET A 94 9.20 -4.08 12.69
C MET A 94 9.82 -4.56 14.01
N MET A 95 10.26 -3.62 14.84
CA MET A 95 10.92 -3.92 16.09
C MET A 95 9.93 -4.03 17.26
N ALA A 96 10.05 -5.09 18.05
CA ALA A 96 9.41 -5.19 19.35
C ALA A 96 10.41 -4.77 20.44
N HIS A 97 10.01 -3.86 21.33
CA HIS A 97 10.85 -3.39 22.44
C HIS A 97 10.36 -3.86 23.81
N THR A 98 9.23 -4.56 23.84
CA THR A 98 8.63 -5.11 25.06
C THR A 98 8.02 -6.48 24.76
N GLU A 99 7.90 -7.32 25.80
CA GLU A 99 7.21 -8.60 25.70
C GLU A 99 5.75 -8.44 25.25
N HIS A 100 5.08 -7.37 25.68
CA HIS A 100 3.71 -7.08 25.25
C HIS A 100 3.61 -6.84 23.73
N MET A 101 4.56 -6.10 23.15
CA MET A 101 4.63 -5.90 21.70
C MET A 101 4.94 -7.22 20.98
N LEU A 102 5.85 -8.03 21.53
CA LEU A 102 6.19 -9.33 20.96
C LEU A 102 4.98 -10.27 20.92
N ASP A 103 4.20 -10.32 22.00
CA ASP A 103 2.95 -11.10 22.04
C ASP A 103 1.90 -10.60 21.06
N GLN A 104 1.80 -9.27 20.88
CA GLN A 104 0.93 -8.72 19.84
C GLN A 104 1.42 -9.08 18.43
N PHE A 105 2.74 -9.07 18.19
CA PHE A 105 3.31 -9.46 16.90
C PHE A 105 3.11 -10.96 16.63
N ARG A 106 3.18 -11.83 17.64
CA ARG A 106 2.83 -13.26 17.50
C ARG A 106 1.40 -13.45 17.00
N LYS A 107 0.43 -12.70 17.57
CA LYS A 107 -0.97 -12.73 17.11
C LYS A 107 -1.10 -12.22 15.68
N ASN A 108 -0.43 -11.12 15.36
CA ASN A 108 -0.47 -10.52 14.02
C ASN A 108 0.15 -11.44 12.96
N VAL A 109 1.32 -12.04 13.24
CA VAL A 109 2.02 -12.99 12.35
C VAL A 109 1.16 -14.23 12.10
N ALA A 110 0.50 -14.76 13.13
CA ALA A 110 -0.43 -15.88 12.96
C ALA A 110 -1.61 -15.51 12.04
N LEU A 111 -2.19 -14.32 12.23
CA LEU A 111 -3.25 -13.81 11.34
C LEU A 111 -2.75 -13.64 9.90
N GLN A 112 -1.62 -12.98 9.71
CA GLN A 112 -1.03 -12.67 8.40
C GLN A 112 -0.69 -13.95 7.62
N ARG A 113 -0.08 -14.94 8.27
CA ARG A 113 0.21 -16.25 7.66
C ARG A 113 -1.04 -17.00 7.22
N ARG A 114 -2.13 -16.94 8.00
CA ARG A 114 -3.42 -17.53 7.58
C ARG A 114 -3.98 -16.89 6.31
N LEU A 115 -3.62 -15.64 6.03
CA LEU A 115 -4.00 -14.91 4.83
C LEU A 115 -2.98 -15.06 3.68
N GLY A 116 -1.95 -15.90 3.85
CA GLY A 116 -0.94 -16.17 2.82
C GLY A 116 0.19 -15.15 2.75
N VAL A 117 0.31 -14.22 3.71
CA VAL A 117 1.42 -13.26 3.75
C VAL A 117 2.71 -13.97 4.19
N ASP A 118 3.78 -13.78 3.42
CA ASP A 118 5.12 -14.21 3.83
C ASP A 118 5.64 -13.28 4.94
N VAL A 119 5.58 -13.77 6.17
CA VAL A 119 6.02 -13.05 7.36
C VAL A 119 6.64 -14.00 8.37
N SER A 120 7.70 -13.53 9.01
CA SER A 120 8.42 -14.23 10.07
C SER A 120 8.58 -13.36 11.32
N LEU A 121 8.56 -14.03 12.48
CA LEU A 121 9.18 -13.47 13.67
C LEU A 121 10.64 -13.89 13.63
N ILE A 122 11.52 -12.91 13.81
CA ILE A 122 12.96 -13.12 13.78
C ILE A 122 13.59 -12.66 15.09
N THR A 123 14.75 -13.21 15.38
CA THR A 123 15.61 -12.87 16.51
C THR A 123 16.37 -11.56 16.26
N PRO A 124 16.90 -10.92 17.31
CA PRO A 124 17.79 -9.78 17.17
C PRO A 124 19.03 -10.05 16.29
N GLN A 125 19.54 -11.28 16.29
CA GLN A 125 20.68 -11.67 15.46
C GLN A 125 20.30 -11.66 13.96
N GLU A 126 19.20 -12.34 13.61
CA GLU A 126 18.68 -12.35 12.22
C GLU A 126 18.34 -10.92 11.76
N ALA A 127 17.83 -10.06 12.65
CA ALA A 127 17.57 -8.66 12.32
C ALA A 127 18.84 -7.89 11.96
N ARG A 128 19.98 -8.16 12.62
CA ARG A 128 21.30 -7.60 12.24
C ARG A 128 21.82 -8.18 10.92
N GLU A 129 21.51 -9.42 10.60
CA GLU A 129 21.88 -10.01 9.31
C GLU A 129 21.15 -9.32 8.15
N ILE A 130 19.88 -8.93 8.36
CA ILE A 130 19.09 -8.16 7.38
C ILE A 130 19.52 -6.69 7.34
N VAL A 131 19.70 -6.05 8.50
CA VAL A 131 20.09 -4.63 8.64
C VAL A 131 21.34 -4.51 9.51
N PRO A 132 22.56 -4.59 8.94
CA PRO A 132 23.81 -4.64 9.71
C PRO A 132 24.07 -3.43 10.62
N MET A 133 23.53 -2.27 10.28
CA MET A 133 23.67 -1.04 11.08
C MET A 133 22.64 -0.93 12.22
N LEU A 134 21.75 -1.91 12.36
CA LEU A 134 20.71 -1.89 13.37
C LEU A 134 21.32 -2.08 14.78
N ASN A 135 20.99 -1.17 15.69
CA ASN A 135 21.29 -1.35 17.10
C ASN A 135 20.21 -2.25 17.73
N THR A 136 20.59 -3.45 18.12
CA THR A 136 19.69 -4.46 18.70
C THR A 136 20.09 -4.85 20.10
#